data_AF-A0A7H4PI59-F1
#
_entry.id   AF-A0A7H4PI59-F1
#
_cell.length_a   1.000
_cell.length_b   1.000
_cell.length_c   1.000
_cell.angle_alpha   90.00
_cell.angle_beta   90.00
_cell.angle_gamma   90.00
#
_symmetry.space_group_name_H-M   'P 1'
#
loop_
_entity.id
_entity.type
_entity.pdbx_description
1 polymer ?
#
loop_
_entity_poly.entity_id
_entity_poly.type
_entity_poly.pdbx_seq_one_letter_code
_entity_poly.pdbx_strand_id
1 'polypeptide(L)'
;MARDDYRSTVPRFAGQAIEANEKLVSLLGELAAEKGVTSAQIALAWLLAQKPWIVPIPGTTKLHRLEENLGAADIILSQDDSRQITQALETIKIVGERYSPEHQARVGR
;
A
#
# COMPACT_ATOMS: atom_id res chain seq x y z
N MET A 1 -12.36 15.20 -1.52
CA MET A 1 -12.51 14.28 -2.67
C MET A 1 -13.70 14.72 -3.50
N ALA A 2 -13.70 14.47 -4.82
CA ALA A 2 -14.83 14.79 -5.69
C ALA A 2 -16.05 13.89 -5.37
N ARG A 3 -17.27 14.36 -5.66
CA ARG A 3 -18.52 13.63 -5.34
C ARG A 3 -18.64 12.28 -6.04
N ASP A 4 -18.00 12.14 -7.20
CA ASP A 4 -18.10 10.95 -8.06
C ASP A 4 -16.91 9.99 -7.85
N ASP A 5 -16.01 10.31 -6.91
CA ASP A 5 -14.84 9.51 -6.59
C ASP A 5 -15.23 8.35 -5.69
N TYR A 6 -15.05 7.11 -6.16
CA TYR A 6 -15.32 5.88 -5.39
C TYR A 6 -14.71 5.91 -3.98
N ARG A 7 -13.51 6.51 -3.82
CA ARG A 7 -12.82 6.59 -2.52
C ARG A 7 -13.62 7.34 -1.47
N SER A 8 -14.52 8.25 -1.87
CA SER A 8 -15.41 8.94 -0.94
C SER A 8 -16.37 8.00 -0.20
N THR A 9 -16.64 6.82 -0.77
CA THR A 9 -17.53 5.78 -0.20
C THR A 9 -16.79 4.71 0.59
N VAL A 10 -15.45 4.72 0.55
CA VAL A 10 -14.61 3.69 1.18
C VAL A 10 -14.17 4.17 2.57
N PRO A 11 -14.49 3.45 3.66
CA PRO A 11 -14.22 3.91 5.03
C PRO A 11 -12.75 4.23 5.30
N ARG A 12 -11.82 3.53 4.63
CA ARG A 12 -10.37 3.75 4.76
C ARG A 12 -9.88 5.13 4.30
N PHE A 13 -10.70 5.86 3.55
CA PHE A 13 -10.41 7.24 3.11
C PHE A 13 -11.24 8.30 3.86
N ALA A 14 -11.99 7.92 4.90
CA ALA A 14 -12.61 8.90 5.80
C ALA A 14 -11.51 9.67 6.56
N GLY A 15 -11.76 10.94 6.93
CA GLY A 15 -10.74 11.82 7.53
C GLY A 15 -10.01 11.19 8.74
N GLN A 16 -10.77 10.60 9.67
CA GLN A 16 -10.19 9.91 10.84
C GLN A 16 -9.36 8.68 10.45
N ALA A 17 -9.75 7.96 9.39
CA ALA A 17 -9.00 6.81 8.90
C ALA A 17 -7.71 7.22 8.20
N ILE A 18 -7.74 8.31 7.42
CA ILE A 18 -6.54 8.88 6.79
C ILE A 18 -5.53 9.28 7.87
N GLU A 19 -5.95 10.05 8.87
CA GLU A 19 -5.10 10.49 9.98
C GLU A 19 -4.51 9.30 10.77
N ALA A 20 -5.33 8.29 11.08
CA ALA A 20 -4.87 7.10 11.79
C ALA A 20 -3.86 6.27 10.98
N ASN A 21 -4.03 6.21 9.65
CA ASN A 21 -3.19 5.42 8.75
C ASN A 21 -1.96 6.18 8.25
N GLU A 22 -1.91 7.50 8.44
CA GLU A 22 -0.84 8.39 7.93
C GLU A 22 0.54 7.93 8.38
N LYS A 23 0.69 7.49 9.63
CA LYS A 23 1.97 7.02 10.18
C LYS A 23 2.61 5.90 9.34
N LEU A 24 1.80 4.96 8.85
CA LEU A 24 2.29 3.88 7.99
C LEU A 24 2.71 4.43 6.63
N VAL A 25 1.92 5.34 6.06
CA VAL A 25 2.21 5.96 4.77
C VAL A 25 3.51 6.78 4.84
N SER A 26 3.71 7.54 5.91
CA SER A 26 4.92 8.33 6.15
C SER A 26 6.16 7.45 6.27
N LEU A 27 6.10 6.34 7.00
CA LEU A 27 7.20 5.38 7.08
C LEU A 27 7.59 4.83 5.70
N LEU A 28 6.61 4.44 4.87
CA LEU A 28 6.89 4.00 3.50
C LEU A 28 7.45 5.13 2.63
N GLY A 29 7.09 6.37 2.92
CA GLY A 29 7.66 7.57 2.29
C GLY A 29 9.13 7.78 2.66
N GLU A 30 9.48 7.63 3.93
CA GLU A 30 10.86 7.75 4.43
C GLU A 30 11.76 6.67 3.82
N LEU A 31 11.35 5.40 3.89
CA LEU A 31 12.09 4.28 3.27
C LEU A 31 12.25 4.45 1.75
N ALA A 32 11.23 5.00 1.09
CA ALA A 32 11.28 5.29 -0.34
C ALA A 32 12.31 6.39 -0.65
N ALA A 33 12.31 7.47 0.15
CA ALA A 33 13.25 8.58 0.00
C ALA A 33 14.70 8.13 0.23
N GLU A 34 14.96 7.32 1.27
CA GLU A 34 16.29 6.77 1.56
C GLU A 34 16.88 5.95 0.41
N LYS A 35 16.01 5.23 -0.32
CA LYS A 35 16.41 4.37 -1.44
C LYS A 35 16.30 5.05 -2.81
N GLY A 36 15.79 6.29 -2.88
CA GLY A 36 15.57 7.00 -4.14
C GLY A 36 14.51 6.36 -5.03
N VAL A 37 13.50 5.72 -4.44
CA VAL A 37 12.41 5.01 -5.12
C VAL A 37 11.05 5.58 -4.69
N THR A 38 9.95 5.05 -5.20
CA THR A 38 8.60 5.47 -4.81
C THR A 38 8.01 4.60 -3.69
N SER A 39 7.09 5.15 -2.89
CA SER A 39 6.40 4.37 -1.86
C SER A 39 5.58 3.21 -2.43
N ALA A 40 5.09 3.35 -3.67
CA ALA A 40 4.44 2.27 -4.40
C ALA A 40 5.41 1.10 -4.67
N GLN A 41 6.64 1.41 -5.03
CA GLN A 41 7.69 0.42 -5.21
C GLN A 41 8.10 -0.25 -3.89
N ILE A 42 8.22 0.50 -2.78
CA ILE A 42 8.47 -0.10 -1.45
C ILE A 42 7.34 -1.07 -1.06
N ALA A 43 6.09 -0.69 -1.28
CA ALA A 43 4.94 -1.54 -0.97
C ALA A 43 4.94 -2.83 -1.79
N LEU A 44 5.26 -2.74 -3.09
CA LEU A 44 5.37 -3.91 -3.98
C LEU A 44 6.58 -4.79 -3.63
N ALA A 45 7.73 -4.19 -3.33
CA ALA A 45 8.95 -4.90 -2.92
C ALA A 45 8.73 -5.67 -1.60
N TRP A 46 8.04 -5.05 -0.63
CA TRP A 46 7.66 -5.71 0.60
C TRP A 46 6.75 -6.92 0.33
N LEU A 47 5.73 -6.75 -0.52
CA LEU A 47 4.83 -7.85 -0.88
C LEU A 47 5.57 -9.03 -1.55
N LEU A 48 6.49 -8.73 -2.47
CA LEU A 48 7.34 -9.73 -3.13
C LEU A 48 8.27 -10.45 -2.13
N ALA A 49 8.76 -9.75 -1.10
CA ALA A 49 9.64 -10.32 -0.09
C ALA A 49 8.94 -11.31 0.87
N GLN A 50 7.61 -11.27 0.98
CA GLN A 50 6.88 -12.09 1.96
C GLN A 50 7.02 -13.60 1.72
N LYS A 51 6.94 -14.05 0.46
CA LYS A 51 7.10 -15.45 0.03
C LYS A 51 7.53 -15.53 -1.43
N PRO A 52 8.34 -16.53 -1.82
CA PRO A 52 8.87 -16.64 -3.19
C PRO A 52 7.82 -16.93 -4.26
N TRP A 53 6.61 -17.38 -3.89
CA TRP A 53 5.51 -17.67 -4.82
C TRP A 53 4.48 -16.53 -4.91
N ILE A 54 4.72 -15.37 -4.28
CA ILE A 54 3.83 -14.22 -4.40
C ILE A 54 4.16 -13.47 -5.69
N VAL A 55 3.17 -13.34 -6.57
CA VAL A 55 3.27 -12.57 -7.82
C VAL A 55 2.17 -11.50 -7.82
N PRO A 56 2.49 -10.23 -7.54
CA PRO A 56 1.52 -9.16 -7.56
C PRO A 56 1.08 -8.85 -8.99
N ILE A 57 -0.20 -8.49 -9.15
CA ILE A 57 -0.81 -8.06 -10.42
C ILE A 57 -1.23 -6.58 -10.34
N PRO A 58 -0.27 -5.63 -10.24
CA PRO A 58 -0.61 -4.22 -10.09
C PRO A 58 -1.23 -3.67 -11.38
N GLY A 59 -2.47 -3.18 -11.29
CA GLY A 59 -3.15 -2.54 -12.41
C GLY A 59 -2.67 -1.12 -12.65
N THR A 60 -2.54 -0.73 -13.91
CA THR A 60 -2.23 0.65 -14.33
C THR A 60 -2.82 0.93 -15.72
N THR A 61 -3.16 2.18 -15.99
CA THR A 61 -3.56 2.67 -17.33
C THR A 61 -2.45 3.45 -18.04
N LYS A 62 -1.29 3.64 -17.39
CA LYS A 62 -0.19 4.49 -17.89
C LYS A 62 1.12 3.70 -17.98
N LEU A 63 1.86 3.90 -19.07
CA LEU A 63 3.12 3.19 -19.33
C LEU A 63 4.20 3.49 -18.28
N HIS A 64 4.43 4.76 -17.94
CA HIS A 64 5.43 5.11 -16.91
C HIS A 64 5.13 4.50 -15.53
N ARG A 65 3.85 4.23 -15.23
CA ARG A 65 3.46 3.53 -13.99
C ARG A 65 3.69 2.03 -14.07
N LEU A 66 3.63 1.44 -15.27
CA LEU A 66 4.05 0.05 -15.47
C LEU A 66 5.55 -0.07 -15.20
N GLU A 67 6.36 0.83 -15.77
CA GLU A 67 7.81 0.88 -15.55
C GLU A 67 8.15 1.08 -14.07
N GLU A 68 7.48 2.02 -13.39
CA GLU A 68 7.58 2.22 -11.94
C GLU A 68 7.28 0.93 -11.16
N ASN A 69 6.16 0.26 -11.45
CA ASN A 69 5.76 -0.98 -10.77
C ASN A 69 6.75 -2.13 -11.02
N LEU A 70 7.28 -2.25 -12.23
CA LEU A 70 8.28 -3.28 -12.57
C LEU A 70 9.58 -3.09 -11.80
N GLY A 71 10.03 -1.83 -11.64
CA GLY A 71 11.23 -1.52 -10.86
C GLY A 71 11.15 -1.93 -9.40
N ALA A 72 9.95 -2.20 -8.85
CA ALA A 72 9.82 -2.73 -7.50
C ALA A 72 10.44 -4.14 -7.33
N ALA A 73 10.52 -4.93 -8.40
CA ALA A 73 11.11 -6.28 -8.34
C ALA A 73 12.63 -6.26 -8.13
N ASP A 74 13.29 -5.16 -8.49
CA ASP A 74 14.73 -4.98 -8.34
C ASP A 74 15.12 -4.41 -6.96
N ILE A 75 14.13 -4.03 -6.13
CA ILE A 75 14.38 -3.46 -4.81
C ILE A 75 14.59 -4.58 -3.79
N ILE A 76 15.77 -4.56 -3.19
CA ILE A 76 16.09 -5.41 -2.04
C ILE A 76 15.81 -4.62 -0.77
N LEU A 77 14.78 -5.05 -0.03
CA LEU A 77 14.56 -4.58 1.33
C LEU A 77 15.55 -5.25 2.27
N SER A 78 16.23 -4.44 3.07
CA SER A 78 17.08 -4.97 4.14
C SER A 78 16.23 -5.70 5.17
N GLN A 79 16.88 -6.52 6.01
CA GLN A 79 16.20 -7.11 7.16
C GLN A 79 15.63 -6.04 8.10
N ASP A 80 16.30 -4.88 8.16
CA ASP A 80 15.85 -3.79 9.00
C ASP A 80 14.61 -3.10 8.41
N ASP A 81 14.61 -2.79 7.12
CA ASP A 81 13.44 -2.19 6.42
C ASP A 81 12.21 -3.09 6.59
N SER A 82 12.41 -4.40 6.39
CA SER A 82 11.34 -5.40 6.52
C SER A 82 10.80 -5.48 7.95
N ARG A 83 11.70 -5.39 8.94
CA ARG A 83 11.34 -5.35 10.36
C ARG A 83 10.57 -4.08 10.71
N GLN A 84 11.02 -2.91 10.24
CA GLN A 84 10.35 -1.63 10.47
C GLN A 84 8.92 -1.65 9.91
N ILE A 85 8.73 -2.13 8.67
CA ILE A 85 7.40 -2.25 8.06
C ILE A 85 6.52 -3.22 8.85
N THR A 86 7.07 -4.37 9.25
CA THR A 86 6.31 -5.38 10.03
C THR A 86 5.89 -4.82 11.39
N GLN A 87 6.81 -4.20 12.13
CA GLN A 87 6.52 -3.59 13.42
C GLN A 87 5.47 -2.48 13.31
N ALA A 88 5.54 -1.67 12.24
CA ALA A 88 4.53 -0.65 11.97
C ALA A 88 3.16 -1.27 11.72
N LEU A 89 3.06 -2.36 10.95
CA LEU A 89 1.80 -3.08 10.71
C LEU A 89 1.23 -3.74 11.97
N GLU A 90 2.07 -4.16 12.91
CA GLU A 90 1.65 -4.72 14.19
C GLU A 90 1.20 -3.66 15.20
N THR A 91 1.83 -2.48 15.16
CA THR A 91 1.60 -1.41 16.15
C THR A 91 0.51 -0.43 15.70
N ILE A 92 0.42 -0.15 14.40
CA ILE A 92 -0.53 0.80 13.84
C ILE A 92 -1.84 0.07 13.58
N LYS A 93 -2.86 0.38 14.38
CA LYS A 93 -4.21 -0.09 14.11
C LYS A 93 -4.74 0.58 12.84
N ILE A 94 -4.79 -0.19 11.75
CA ILE A 94 -5.37 0.29 10.49
C ILE A 94 -6.86 0.55 10.69
N VAL A 95 -7.28 1.79 10.45
CA VAL A 95 -8.67 2.24 10.59
C VAL A 95 -9.36 2.26 9.23
N GLY A 96 -10.59 1.78 9.21
CA GLY A 96 -11.45 1.76 8.03
C GLY A 96 -11.36 0.47 7.22
N GLU A 97 -12.52 -0.06 6.86
CA GLU A 97 -12.65 -1.23 6.01
C GLU A 97 -12.16 -0.98 4.58
N ARG A 98 -11.67 -2.05 3.94
CA ARG A 98 -11.15 -2.00 2.57
C ARG A 98 -12.23 -1.67 1.53
N TYR A 99 -13.46 -2.11 1.79
CA TYR A 99 -14.60 -1.95 0.90
C TYR A 99 -15.73 -1.19 1.61
N SER A 100 -16.59 -0.53 0.85
CA SER A 100 -17.87 -0.05 1.39
C SER A 100 -18.72 -1.26 1.82
N PRO A 101 -19.69 -1.09 2.75
CA PRO A 101 -20.55 -2.19 3.17
C PRO A 101 -21.25 -2.91 2.01
N GLU A 102 -21.69 -2.15 1.00
CA GLU A 102 -22.34 -2.69 -0.20
C GLU A 102 -21.40 -3.58 -1.04
N HIS A 103 -20.13 -3.15 -1.19
CA HIS A 103 -19.13 -3.93 -1.92
C HIS A 103 -18.62 -5.13 -1.11
N GLN A 104 -18.49 -4.97 0.22
CA GLN A 104 -18.12 -6.07 1.12
C GLN A 104 -19.10 -7.23 1.02
N ALA A 105 -20.42 -6.95 0.90
CA ALA A 105 -21.46 -7.97 0.76
C ALA A 105 -21.38 -8.80 -0.54
N ARG A 106 -20.54 -8.40 -1.51
CA ARG A 106 -20.34 -9.07 -2.79
C ARG A 106 -19.03 -9.87 -2.87
N VAL A 107 -18.15 -9.73 -1.89
CA VAL A 107 -16.87 -10.47 -1.87
C VAL A 107 -17.12 -11.94 -1.52
N GLY A 108 -16.63 -12.86 -2.36
CA GLY A 108 -16.70 -14.30 -2.11
C GLY A 108 -18.08 -14.95 -2.29
N ARG A 109 -19.02 -14.24 -2.92
CA ARG A 109 -20.28 -14.80 -3.42
C ARG A 109 -20.13 -15.35 -4.83
#